data_AF-A0A958S838-F1
#
_entry.id   AF-A0A958S838-F1
#
_cell.length_a   1.000
_cell.length_b   1.000
_cell.length_c   1.000
_cell.angle_alpha   90.00
_cell.angle_beta   90.00
_cell.angle_gamma   90.00
#
_symmetry.space_group_name_H-M   'P 1'
#
loop_
_entity.id
_entity.type
_entity.pdbx_description
1 polymer ?
#
loop_
_entity_poly.entity_id
_entity_poly.type
_entity_poly.pdbx_seq_one_letter_code
_entity_poly.pdbx_strand_id
1 'polypeptide(L)'
;IKEFIARRWLLWKGQFRLFIVNSIDQAKTLPDRLKKLISDLKFVLSQKRQALRKSLDRQTRTEKTLFFGFILGLGFIVGLVILNIKDNKWIPFLHHPLIKNLGEVADKEWSFDNQAGTVPFLTAFPQEKHNYLFPKVIVNLKLKEGQEAFTMGAFEFFVEVDSKDTAIEVKSREVELHDLIQRVTEQFSYETLQSDRGKERLKEDLKKALNQKIVQGWVKDVYIKFFITKP
;
A
#
# COMPACT_ATOMS: atom_id res chain seq x y z
N ILE A 1 24.51 38.36 -39.31
CA ILE A 1 23.98 37.04 -38.84
C ILE A 1 24.80 36.47 -37.68
N LYS A 2 26.12 36.29 -37.79
CA LYS A 2 26.96 35.74 -36.69
C LYS A 2 26.89 36.54 -35.38
N GLU A 3 26.95 37.87 -35.43
CA GLU A 3 26.80 38.71 -34.23
C GLU A 3 25.41 38.64 -33.58
N PHE A 4 24.36 38.50 -34.40
CA PHE A 4 22.99 38.37 -33.91
C PHE A 4 22.79 37.05 -33.14
N ILE A 5 23.36 35.96 -33.66
CA ILE A 5 23.36 34.65 -32.99
C ILE A 5 24.17 34.71 -31.69
N ALA A 6 25.34 35.35 -31.69
CA ALA A 6 26.18 35.49 -30.51
C ALA A 6 25.49 36.30 -29.39
N ARG A 7 24.84 37.42 -29.71
CA ARG A 7 24.08 38.22 -28.74
C ARG A 7 22.90 37.44 -28.16
N ARG A 8 22.16 36.72 -29.00
CA ARG A 8 20.99 35.94 -28.56
C ARG A 8 21.38 34.76 -27.67
N TRP A 9 22.55 34.15 -27.93
CA TRP A 9 23.10 33.10 -27.08
C TRP A 9 23.58 33.62 -25.72
N LEU A 10 24.19 34.82 -25.67
CA LEU A 10 24.56 35.48 -24.41
C LEU A 10 23.34 35.82 -23.55
N LEU A 11 22.28 36.34 -24.16
CA LEU A 11 21.01 36.63 -23.47
C LEU A 11 20.37 35.33 -22.94
N TRP A 12 20.34 34.27 -23.75
CA TRP A 12 19.81 32.98 -23.36
C TRP A 12 20.61 32.37 -22.20
N LYS A 13 21.94 32.47 -22.23
CA LYS A 13 22.80 32.07 -21.10
C LYS A 13 22.49 32.84 -19.82
N GLY A 14 22.27 34.16 -19.92
CA GLY A 14 21.90 35.00 -18.79
C GLY A 14 20.57 34.55 -18.17
N GLN A 15 19.54 34.38 -19.01
CA GLN A 15 18.22 33.94 -18.55
C GLN A 15 18.22 32.51 -18.00
N PHE A 16 18.96 31.60 -18.63
CA PHE A 16 19.09 30.23 -18.14
C PHE A 16 19.79 30.16 -16.78
N ARG A 17 20.82 31.01 -16.57
CA ARG A 17 21.49 31.12 -15.28
C ARG A 17 20.54 31.64 -14.20
N LEU A 18 19.74 32.67 -14.51
CA LEU A 18 18.72 33.18 -13.58
C LEU A 18 17.63 32.15 -13.29
N PHE A 19 17.19 31.39 -14.29
CA PHE A 19 16.22 30.31 -14.13
C PHE A 19 16.74 29.21 -13.20
N ILE A 20 18.01 28.79 -13.36
CA ILE A 20 18.64 27.81 -12.47
C ILE A 20 18.71 28.33 -11.04
N VAL A 21 19.14 29.57 -10.84
CA VAL A 21 19.25 30.17 -9.50
C VAL A 21 17.88 30.25 -8.83
N ASN A 22 16.87 30.75 -9.52
CA ASN A 22 15.50 30.81 -8.99
C ASN A 22 14.92 29.43 -8.69
N SER A 23 15.22 28.42 -9.52
CA SER A 23 14.78 27.03 -9.28
C SER A 23 15.47 26.42 -8.06
N ILE A 24 16.74 26.76 -7.80
CA ILE A 24 17.48 26.32 -6.61
C ILE A 24 16.91 26.97 -5.35
N ASP A 25 16.52 28.25 -5.40
CA ASP A 25 15.92 28.93 -4.25
C ASP A 25 14.49 28.43 -3.95
N GLN A 26 13.68 28.13 -4.98
CA GLN A 26 12.39 27.46 -4.79
C GLN A 26 12.53 26.03 -4.26
N ALA A 27 13.64 25.34 -4.56
CA ALA A 27 13.89 24.01 -4.00
C ALA A 27 14.12 24.03 -2.48
N LYS A 28 14.49 25.18 -1.89
CA LYS A 28 14.69 25.31 -0.43
C LYS A 28 13.37 25.32 0.34
N THR A 29 12.28 25.76 -0.28
CA THR A 29 10.94 25.81 0.33
C THR A 29 10.14 24.52 0.14
N LEU A 30 10.71 23.50 -0.50
CA LEU A 30 10.04 22.21 -0.69
C LEU A 30 9.89 21.45 0.65
N PRO A 31 8.78 20.71 0.84
CA PRO A 31 8.58 19.81 1.96
C PRO A 31 9.73 18.81 2.14
N ASP A 32 10.04 18.41 3.37
CA ASP A 32 11.20 17.55 3.66
C ASP A 32 11.15 16.18 2.95
N ARG A 33 9.94 15.67 2.67
CA ARG A 33 9.75 14.46 1.86
C ARG A 33 10.26 14.62 0.43
N LEU A 34 10.07 15.80 -0.18
CA LEU A 34 10.57 16.12 -1.53
C LEU A 34 12.07 16.36 -1.54
N LYS A 35 12.62 16.98 -0.49
CA LYS A 35 14.08 17.11 -0.33
C LYS A 35 14.77 15.76 -0.27
N LYS A 36 14.19 14.80 0.47
CA LYS A 36 14.69 13.42 0.54
C LYS A 36 14.61 12.71 -0.81
N LEU A 37 13.50 12.84 -1.54
CA LEU A 37 13.39 12.30 -2.90
C LEU A 37 14.44 12.89 -3.84
N ILE A 38 14.70 14.19 -3.77
CA ILE A 38 15.73 14.86 -4.59
C ILE A 38 17.13 14.37 -4.22
N SER A 39 17.44 14.16 -2.93
CA SER A 39 18.75 13.62 -2.51
C SER A 39 18.94 12.18 -2.96
N ASP A 40 17.91 11.35 -2.85
CA ASP A 40 17.95 9.95 -3.28
C ASP A 40 18.12 9.87 -4.80
N LEU A 41 17.42 10.73 -5.55
CA LEU A 41 17.61 10.85 -7.00
C LEU A 41 19.01 11.31 -7.37
N LYS A 42 19.59 12.28 -6.64
CA LYS A 42 20.97 12.74 -6.85
C LYS A 42 21.97 11.61 -6.60
N PHE A 43 21.76 10.79 -5.57
CA PHE A 43 22.61 9.65 -5.25
C PHE A 43 22.53 8.54 -6.32
N VAL A 44 21.32 8.20 -6.76
CA VAL A 44 21.12 7.24 -7.86
C VAL A 44 21.72 7.76 -9.16
N LEU A 45 21.54 9.06 -9.46
CA LEU A 45 22.12 9.69 -10.64
C LEU A 45 23.65 9.74 -10.56
N SER A 46 24.25 9.98 -9.40
CA SER A 46 25.71 10.05 -9.25
C SER A 46 26.38 8.67 -9.41
N GLN A 47 25.80 7.62 -8.84
CA GLN A 47 26.27 6.25 -9.07
C GLN A 47 26.12 5.84 -10.54
N LYS A 48 24.96 6.10 -11.13
CA LYS A 48 24.72 5.78 -12.55
C LYS A 48 25.55 6.64 -13.50
N ARG A 49 26.01 7.84 -13.09
CA ARG A 49 26.85 8.71 -13.93
C ARG A 49 28.18 8.07 -14.32
N GLN A 50 28.79 7.30 -13.42
CA GLN A 50 30.06 6.60 -13.70
C GLN A 50 29.84 5.43 -14.67
N ALA A 51 28.77 4.66 -14.47
CA ALA A 51 28.38 3.58 -15.37
C ALA A 51 27.96 4.11 -16.76
N LEU A 52 27.20 5.20 -16.81
CA LEU A 52 26.78 5.87 -18.03
C LEU A 52 27.96 6.41 -18.82
N ARG A 53 28.98 7.01 -18.18
CA ARG A 53 30.20 7.47 -18.87
C ARG A 53 30.92 6.31 -19.57
N LYS A 54 31.14 5.20 -18.87
CA LYS A 54 31.79 4.01 -19.44
C LYS A 54 30.98 3.39 -20.59
N SER A 55 29.65 3.43 -20.49
CA SER A 55 28.75 2.96 -21.56
C SER A 55 28.72 3.89 -22.77
N LEU A 56 28.73 5.20 -22.54
CA LEU A 56 28.77 6.21 -23.61
C LEU A 56 30.09 6.17 -24.37
N ASP A 57 31.23 5.95 -23.71
CA ASP A 57 32.52 5.91 -24.41
C ASP A 57 32.64 4.73 -25.38
N ARG A 58 31.91 3.63 -25.13
CA ARG A 58 31.87 2.45 -26.01
C ARG A 58 30.94 2.59 -27.22
N GLN A 59 30.02 3.56 -27.23
CA GLN A 59 29.06 3.73 -28.33
C GLN A 59 29.66 4.44 -29.55
N THR A 60 29.15 4.06 -30.72
CA THR A 60 29.49 4.67 -32.02
C THR A 60 28.97 6.11 -32.11
N ARG A 61 29.55 6.92 -33.00
CA ARG A 61 29.17 8.35 -33.14
C ARG A 61 27.68 8.55 -33.46
N THR A 62 27.08 7.64 -34.22
CA THR A 62 25.66 7.68 -34.62
C THR A 62 24.72 7.40 -33.44
N GLU A 63 25.05 6.43 -32.60
CA GLU A 63 24.27 6.10 -31.40
C GLU A 63 24.30 7.25 -30.38
N LYS A 64 25.46 7.92 -30.23
CA LYS A 64 25.58 9.12 -29.40
C LYS A 64 24.64 10.22 -29.86
N THR A 65 24.58 10.49 -31.16
CA THR A 65 23.68 11.53 -31.70
C THR A 65 22.21 11.20 -31.48
N LEU A 66 21.81 9.93 -31.62
CA LEU A 66 20.44 9.49 -31.35
C LEU A 66 20.07 9.63 -29.86
N PHE A 67 20.97 9.25 -28.96
CA PHE A 67 20.77 9.38 -27.53
C PHE A 67 20.61 10.83 -27.09
N PHE A 68 21.46 11.74 -27.58
CA PHE A 68 21.32 13.17 -27.31
C PHE A 68 20.03 13.75 -27.91
N GLY A 69 19.64 13.31 -29.11
CA GLY A 69 18.36 13.68 -29.73
C GLY A 69 17.16 13.24 -28.89
N PHE A 70 17.20 12.01 -28.34
CA PHE A 70 16.15 11.51 -27.46
C PHE A 70 16.03 12.31 -26.16
N ILE A 71 17.15 12.63 -25.51
CA ILE A 71 17.15 13.46 -24.29
C ILE A 71 16.58 14.85 -24.57
N LEU A 72 16.98 15.47 -25.69
CA LEU A 72 16.45 16.77 -26.10
C LEU A 72 14.94 16.69 -26.40
N GLY A 73 14.49 15.65 -27.09
CA GLY A 73 13.08 15.42 -27.38
C GLY A 73 12.26 15.22 -26.11
N LEU A 74 12.75 14.42 -25.16
CA LEU A 74 12.10 14.21 -23.87
C LEU A 74 12.01 15.52 -23.07
N GLY A 75 13.09 16.29 -23.03
CA GLY A 75 13.12 17.61 -22.39
C GLY A 75 12.12 18.60 -23.02
N PHE A 76 11.98 18.56 -24.35
CA PHE A 76 11.00 19.38 -25.07
C PHE A 76 9.56 18.99 -24.73
N ILE A 77 9.24 17.69 -24.68
CA ILE A 77 7.91 17.18 -24.29
C ILE A 77 7.58 17.61 -22.86
N VAL A 78 8.51 17.41 -21.91
CA VAL A 78 8.31 17.82 -20.51
C VAL A 78 8.11 19.34 -20.41
N GLY A 79 8.88 20.13 -21.17
CA GLY A 79 8.70 21.58 -21.25
C GLY A 79 7.31 21.99 -21.76
N LEU A 80 6.83 21.34 -22.83
CA LEU A 80 5.48 21.58 -23.36
C LEU A 80 4.39 21.21 -22.35
N VAL A 81 4.55 20.10 -21.62
CA VAL A 81 3.59 19.70 -20.57
C VAL A 81 3.56 20.75 -19.46
N ILE A 82 4.72 21.23 -18.98
CA ILE A 82 4.79 22.27 -17.94
C ILE A 82 4.13 23.57 -18.43
N LEU A 83 4.38 23.98 -19.67
CA LEU A 83 3.78 25.18 -20.25
C LEU A 83 2.24 25.04 -20.38
N ASN A 84 1.75 23.89 -20.84
CA ASN A 84 0.31 23.65 -20.95
C ASN A 84 -0.40 23.52 -19.60
N ILE A 85 0.28 23.00 -18.57
CA ILE A 85 -0.22 23.00 -17.18
C ILE A 85 -0.28 24.43 -16.66
N LYS A 86 0.74 25.26 -16.91
CA LYS A 86 0.78 26.65 -16.45
C LYS A 86 -0.31 27.51 -17.09
N ASP A 87 -0.62 27.26 -18.36
CA ASP A 87 -1.65 27.97 -19.11
C ASP A 87 -3.07 27.40 -18.89
N ASN A 88 -3.24 26.39 -18.01
CA ASN A 88 -4.51 25.68 -17.74
C ASN A 88 -5.24 25.12 -18.98
N LYS A 89 -4.53 24.91 -20.09
CA LYS A 89 -5.18 24.46 -21.33
C LYS A 89 -5.57 22.99 -21.32
N TRP A 90 -4.85 22.16 -20.56
CA TRP A 90 -4.98 20.70 -20.60
C TRP A 90 -5.69 20.08 -19.39
N ILE A 91 -5.70 20.76 -18.25
CA ILE A 91 -6.40 20.29 -17.06
C ILE A 91 -7.43 21.37 -16.74
N PRO A 92 -8.71 21.22 -17.14
CA PRO A 92 -9.74 22.11 -16.67
C PRO A 92 -9.72 22.01 -15.15
N PHE A 93 -9.49 23.14 -14.46
CA PHE A 93 -9.65 23.17 -13.03
C PHE A 93 -11.07 22.69 -12.73
N LEU A 94 -11.19 21.61 -11.96
CA LEU A 94 -12.45 21.20 -11.37
C LEU A 94 -12.87 22.33 -10.43
N HIS A 95 -13.57 23.33 -10.97
CA HIS A 95 -14.08 24.49 -10.23
C HIS A 95 -15.20 24.11 -9.27
N HIS A 96 -15.67 22.87 -9.32
CA HIS A 96 -16.56 22.34 -8.32
C HIS A 96 -15.73 22.02 -7.08
N PRO A 97 -15.98 22.68 -5.93
CA PRO A 97 -15.39 22.24 -4.68
C PRO A 97 -15.72 20.76 -4.51
N LEU A 98 -14.69 19.94 -4.29
CA LEU A 98 -14.90 18.54 -3.94
C LEU A 98 -15.83 18.53 -2.74
N ILE A 99 -16.99 17.87 -2.89
CA ILE A 99 -17.99 17.72 -1.83
C ILE A 99 -17.27 17.14 -0.61
N LYS A 100 -17.08 17.94 0.43
CA LYS A 100 -16.25 17.53 1.59
C LYS A 100 -17.03 16.62 2.52
N ASN A 101 -18.34 16.80 2.55
CA ASN A 101 -19.30 15.99 3.29
C ASN A 101 -20.58 15.85 2.45
N LEU A 102 -21.31 14.75 2.63
CA LEU A 102 -22.60 14.57 1.95
C LEU A 102 -23.67 15.55 2.46
N GLY A 103 -23.42 16.25 3.57
CA GLY A 103 -24.30 17.30 4.09
C GLY A 103 -24.45 18.48 3.13
N GLU A 104 -23.40 18.85 2.39
CA GLU A 104 -23.41 19.95 1.39
C GLU A 104 -24.40 19.72 0.24
N VAL A 105 -24.77 18.47 -0.02
CA VAL A 105 -25.71 18.08 -1.09
C VAL A 105 -26.97 17.41 -0.56
N ALA A 106 -27.15 17.30 0.77
CA ALA A 106 -28.29 16.65 1.37
C ALA A 106 -29.47 17.63 1.51
N ASP A 107 -30.69 17.17 1.19
CA ASP A 107 -31.91 17.97 1.40
C ASP A 107 -32.15 18.26 2.89
N LYS A 108 -31.68 17.39 3.78
CA LYS A 108 -31.78 17.51 5.23
C LYS A 108 -30.56 16.90 5.91
N GLU A 109 -30.08 17.59 6.94
CA GLU A 109 -29.04 17.09 7.85
C GLU A 109 -29.68 16.81 9.21
N TRP A 110 -29.48 15.60 9.73
CA TRP A 110 -29.86 15.26 11.10
C TRP A 110 -28.61 15.23 11.96
N SER A 111 -28.51 16.14 12.92
CA SER A 111 -27.51 16.09 13.97
C SER A 111 -28.09 15.39 15.20
N PHE A 112 -27.34 14.42 15.71
CA PHE A 112 -27.65 13.77 16.98
C PHE A 112 -26.70 14.32 18.04
N ASP A 113 -27.21 14.56 19.24
CA ASP A 113 -26.37 14.99 20.36
C ASP A 113 -25.43 13.85 20.76
N ASN A 114 -24.13 14.08 20.68
CA ASN A 114 -23.11 13.09 21.07
C ASN A 114 -23.18 12.72 22.57
N GLN A 115 -23.87 13.53 23.39
CA GLN A 115 -24.09 13.24 24.81
C GLN A 115 -25.33 12.38 25.08
N ALA A 116 -26.22 12.23 24.09
CA ALA A 116 -27.39 11.39 24.20
C ALA A 116 -27.00 9.92 23.97
N GLY A 117 -26.35 9.31 24.98
CA GLY A 117 -26.11 7.87 25.15
C GLY A 117 -26.22 7.02 23.90
N THR A 118 -25.38 7.27 22.89
CA THR A 118 -25.45 6.53 21.64
C THR A 118 -24.97 5.11 21.90
N VAL A 119 -25.85 4.15 21.60
CA VAL A 119 -25.52 2.74 21.65
C VAL A 119 -25.05 2.34 20.25
N PRO A 120 -23.90 1.65 20.10
CA PRO A 120 -23.50 1.13 18.80
C PRO A 120 -24.63 0.34 18.17
N PHE A 121 -24.87 0.52 16.86
CA PHE A 121 -26.00 -0.12 16.16
C PHE A 121 -26.08 -1.63 16.41
N LEU A 122 -24.93 -2.32 16.42
CA LEU A 122 -24.84 -3.76 16.68
C LEU A 122 -25.22 -4.14 18.12
N THR A 123 -25.09 -3.21 19.07
CA THR A 123 -25.51 -3.40 20.47
C THR A 123 -27.00 -3.11 20.65
N ALA A 124 -27.56 -2.17 19.87
CA ALA A 124 -28.98 -1.87 19.88
C ALA A 124 -29.83 -3.02 19.30
N PHE A 125 -29.26 -3.79 18.38
CA PHE A 125 -29.90 -4.95 17.74
C PHE A 125 -29.02 -6.19 17.91
N PRO A 126 -28.98 -6.80 19.10
CA PRO A 126 -28.17 -7.98 19.34
C PRO A 126 -28.67 -9.11 18.43
N GLN A 127 -27.89 -9.40 17.38
CA GLN A 127 -28.12 -10.59 16.57
C GLN A 127 -27.68 -11.82 17.36
N GLU A 128 -28.39 -12.92 17.16
CA GLU A 128 -27.98 -14.20 17.71
C GLU A 128 -26.57 -14.54 17.21
N LYS A 129 -25.65 -14.80 18.15
CA LYS A 129 -24.28 -15.16 17.80
C LYS A 129 -24.22 -16.65 17.54
N HIS A 130 -23.93 -17.02 16.31
CA HIS A 130 -23.69 -18.40 15.94
C HIS A 130 -22.18 -18.64 15.97
N ASN A 131 -21.75 -19.49 16.91
CA ASN A 131 -20.34 -19.79 17.06
C ASN A 131 -20.07 -21.27 16.88
N TYR A 132 -18.93 -21.57 16.27
CA TYR A 132 -18.44 -22.92 16.06
C TYR A 132 -17.07 -23.11 16.69
N LEU A 133 -16.96 -24.08 17.61
CA LEU A 133 -15.68 -24.48 18.19
C LEU A 133 -15.10 -25.61 17.34
N PHE A 134 -13.94 -25.37 16.71
CA PHE A 134 -13.23 -26.42 16.01
C PHE A 134 -12.54 -27.37 17.01
N PRO A 135 -12.34 -28.64 16.64
CA PRO A 135 -11.47 -29.54 17.37
C PRO A 135 -10.07 -28.94 17.55
N LYS A 136 -9.36 -29.45 18.55
CA LYS A 136 -7.99 -29.03 18.84
C LYS A 136 -7.08 -29.27 17.63
N VAL A 137 -6.50 -28.18 17.13
CA VAL A 137 -5.57 -28.18 16.01
C VAL A 137 -4.14 -28.32 16.54
N ILE A 138 -3.45 -29.39 16.17
CA ILE A 138 -2.03 -29.60 16.50
C ILE A 138 -1.23 -29.56 15.19
N VAL A 139 -0.24 -28.66 15.13
CA VAL A 139 0.55 -28.41 13.92
C VAL A 139 2.02 -28.16 14.25
N ASN A 140 2.88 -28.45 13.28
CA ASN A 140 4.28 -28.03 13.29
C ASN A 140 4.38 -26.59 12.76
N LEU A 141 4.92 -25.68 13.56
CA LEU A 141 5.07 -24.29 13.17
C LEU A 141 6.27 -24.10 12.24
N LYS A 142 6.23 -23.04 11.44
CA LYS A 142 7.32 -22.69 10.52
C LYS A 142 8.60 -22.37 11.29
N LEU A 143 9.69 -23.01 10.89
CA LEU A 143 11.04 -22.72 11.38
C LEU A 143 11.47 -21.30 10.98
N LYS A 144 12.13 -20.62 11.91
CA LYS A 144 12.89 -19.40 11.61
C LYS A 144 14.29 -19.77 11.13
N GLU A 145 14.91 -18.90 10.31
CA GLU A 145 16.32 -19.02 9.96
C GLU A 145 17.19 -19.10 11.22
N GLY A 146 17.98 -20.16 11.34
CA GLY A 146 18.84 -20.42 12.49
C GLY A 146 18.21 -21.24 13.63
N GLN A 147 16.96 -21.67 13.51
CA GLN A 147 16.34 -22.60 14.46
C GLN A 147 16.56 -24.05 13.99
N GLU A 148 17.04 -24.92 14.89
CA GLU A 148 17.36 -26.32 14.56
C GLU A 148 16.17 -27.29 14.71
N ALA A 149 15.22 -26.97 15.61
CA ALA A 149 14.11 -27.85 15.96
C ALA A 149 12.74 -27.24 15.65
N PHE A 150 11.81 -28.06 15.15
CA PHE A 150 10.42 -27.66 14.92
C PHE A 150 9.68 -27.48 16.24
N THR A 151 9.01 -26.34 16.38
CA THR A 151 8.11 -26.09 17.50
C THR A 151 6.71 -26.58 17.17
N MET A 152 6.12 -27.39 18.05
CA MET A 152 4.72 -27.81 17.92
C MET A 152 3.80 -26.80 18.59
N GLY A 153 2.75 -26.39 17.89
CA GLY A 153 1.68 -25.55 18.39
C GLY A 153 0.36 -26.33 18.52
N ALA A 154 -0.34 -26.14 19.63
CA ALA A 154 -1.68 -26.65 19.85
C ALA A 154 -2.65 -25.49 20.07
N PHE A 155 -3.72 -25.47 19.26
CA PHE A 155 -4.68 -24.37 19.18
C PHE A 155 -6.11 -24.88 19.34
N GLU A 156 -6.95 -24.07 19.98
CA GLU A 156 -8.41 -24.18 19.86
C GLU A 156 -8.94 -22.89 19.24
N PHE A 157 -9.59 -23.03 18.07
CA PHE A 157 -10.18 -21.91 17.35
C PHE A 157 -11.70 -21.90 17.52
N PHE A 158 -12.23 -20.72 17.80
CA PHE A 158 -13.65 -20.46 17.92
C PHE A 158 -14.03 -19.47 16.82
N VAL A 159 -14.94 -19.87 15.94
CA VAL A 159 -15.29 -19.09 14.75
C VAL A 159 -16.71 -18.57 14.89
N GLU A 160 -16.86 -17.25 14.81
CA GLU A 160 -18.17 -16.61 14.77
C GLU A 160 -18.64 -16.54 13.32
N VAL A 161 -19.81 -17.11 13.05
CA VAL A 161 -20.44 -17.12 11.73
C VAL A 161 -21.68 -16.24 11.70
N ASP A 162 -22.07 -15.85 10.50
CA ASP A 162 -23.18 -14.93 10.28
C ASP A 162 -24.55 -15.52 10.58
N SER A 163 -24.78 -16.78 10.23
CA SER A 163 -26.08 -17.45 10.31
C SER A 163 -25.99 -18.89 10.80
N LYS A 164 -27.14 -19.45 11.19
CA LYS A 164 -27.27 -20.87 11.56
C LYS A 164 -26.97 -21.81 10.40
N ASP A 165 -27.35 -21.45 9.17
CA ASP A 165 -27.08 -22.26 7.98
C ASP A 165 -25.58 -22.35 7.69
N THR A 166 -24.86 -21.23 7.85
CA THR A 166 -23.39 -21.22 7.79
C THR A 166 -22.77 -22.12 8.85
N ALA A 167 -23.32 -22.14 10.07
CA ALA A 167 -22.85 -23.03 11.13
C ALA A 167 -23.07 -24.52 10.78
N ILE A 168 -24.19 -24.84 10.13
CA ILE A 168 -24.47 -26.19 9.62
C ILE A 168 -23.50 -26.56 8.49
N GLU A 169 -23.20 -25.63 7.57
CA GLU A 169 -22.19 -25.85 6.53
C GLU A 169 -20.83 -26.15 7.15
N VAL A 170 -20.38 -25.30 8.08
CA VAL A 170 -19.10 -25.47 8.79
C VAL A 170 -19.04 -26.81 9.52
N LYS A 171 -20.13 -27.23 10.16
CA LYS A 171 -20.26 -28.56 10.79
C LYS A 171 -20.14 -29.68 9.76
N SER A 172 -20.80 -29.56 8.61
CA SER A 172 -20.82 -30.60 7.57
C SER A 172 -19.47 -30.76 6.87
N ARG A 173 -18.70 -29.67 6.75
CA ARG A 173 -17.37 -29.60 6.12
C ARG A 173 -16.23 -29.47 7.13
N GLU A 174 -16.48 -29.88 8.38
CA GLU A 174 -15.54 -29.71 9.49
C GLU A 174 -14.16 -30.27 9.17
N VAL A 175 -14.07 -31.45 8.56
CA VAL A 175 -12.80 -32.11 8.21
C VAL A 175 -12.00 -31.30 7.19
N GLU A 176 -12.64 -30.80 6.14
CA GLU A 176 -12.00 -29.98 5.09
C GLU A 176 -11.52 -28.65 5.66
N LEU A 177 -12.37 -27.97 6.43
CA LEU A 177 -12.05 -26.68 7.03
C LEU A 177 -10.98 -26.82 8.12
N HIS A 178 -10.95 -27.94 8.86
CA HIS A 178 -9.91 -28.24 9.83
C HIS A 178 -8.53 -28.41 9.16
N ASP A 179 -8.44 -29.16 8.05
CA ASP A 179 -7.21 -29.27 7.25
C ASP A 179 -6.77 -27.90 6.70
N LEU A 180 -7.71 -27.06 6.27
CA LEU A 180 -7.40 -25.69 5.85
C LEU A 180 -6.80 -24.86 7.00
N ILE A 181 -7.42 -24.90 8.18
CA ILE A 181 -6.94 -24.19 9.37
C ILE A 181 -5.54 -24.68 9.74
N GLN A 182 -5.28 -25.98 9.68
CA GLN A 182 -3.96 -26.57 9.90
C GLN A 182 -2.92 -25.96 8.95
N ARG A 183 -3.16 -26.02 7.64
CA ARG A 183 -2.23 -25.50 6.62
C ARG A 183 -1.96 -24.01 6.73
N VAL A 184 -2.96 -23.21 7.09
CA VAL A 184 -2.77 -21.76 7.32
C VAL A 184 -1.90 -21.55 8.57
N THR A 185 -2.17 -22.29 9.64
CA THR A 185 -1.44 -22.14 10.91
C THR A 185 0.02 -22.58 10.79
N GLU A 186 0.31 -23.64 10.02
CA GLU A 186 1.67 -24.13 9.74
C GLU A 186 2.60 -23.08 9.11
N GLN A 187 2.05 -22.06 8.43
CA GLN A 187 2.84 -21.02 7.78
C GLN A 187 3.45 -20.01 8.75
N PHE A 188 2.98 -19.98 10.00
CA PHE A 188 3.42 -19.03 11.01
C PHE A 188 4.55 -19.61 11.86
N SER A 189 5.52 -18.76 12.21
CA SER A 189 6.59 -19.13 13.13
C SER A 189 6.20 -18.90 14.59
N TYR A 190 6.84 -19.64 15.50
CA TYR A 190 6.63 -19.51 16.94
C TYR A 190 6.77 -18.05 17.43
N GLU A 191 7.85 -17.38 17.04
CA GLU A 191 8.10 -15.98 17.43
C GLU A 191 7.00 -15.03 16.95
N THR A 192 6.48 -15.26 15.74
CA THR A 192 5.39 -14.44 15.21
C THR A 192 4.16 -14.60 16.08
N LEU A 193 3.81 -15.84 16.45
CA LEU A 193 2.63 -16.16 17.25
C LEU A 193 2.75 -15.78 18.73
N GLN A 194 3.96 -15.53 19.22
CA GLN A 194 4.16 -14.93 20.55
C GLN A 194 3.68 -13.48 20.59
N SER A 195 3.82 -12.74 19.49
CA SER A 195 3.37 -11.35 19.39
C SER A 195 1.86 -11.24 19.17
N ASP A 196 1.22 -10.25 19.79
CA ASP A 196 -0.22 -10.01 19.63
C ASP A 196 -0.58 -9.69 18.17
N ARG A 197 0.26 -8.89 17.50
CA ARG A 197 0.12 -8.60 16.06
C ARG A 197 0.18 -9.85 15.20
N GLY A 198 1.01 -10.84 15.56
CA GLY A 198 1.10 -12.09 14.82
C GLY A 198 -0.13 -12.97 15.02
N LYS A 199 -0.71 -13.01 16.23
CA LYS A 199 -1.99 -13.66 16.50
C LYS A 199 -3.13 -12.98 15.74
N GLU A 200 -3.15 -11.65 15.70
CA GLU A 200 -4.12 -10.89 14.90
C GLU A 200 -4.02 -11.23 13.42
N ARG A 201 -2.81 -11.25 12.87
CA ARG A 201 -2.57 -11.66 11.49
C ARG A 201 -3.03 -13.09 11.22
N LEU A 202 -2.78 -14.03 12.13
CA LEU A 202 -3.27 -15.41 12.01
C LEU A 202 -4.81 -15.44 11.96
N LYS A 203 -5.50 -14.69 12.83
CA LYS A 203 -6.97 -14.59 12.81
C LYS A 203 -7.48 -14.04 11.48
N GLU A 204 -6.85 -12.99 10.94
CA GLU A 204 -7.21 -12.40 9.65
C GLU A 204 -7.00 -13.37 8.48
N ASP A 205 -5.85 -14.05 8.43
CA ASP A 205 -5.52 -15.01 7.37
C ASP A 205 -6.45 -16.23 7.43
N LEU A 206 -6.78 -16.72 8.64
CA LEU A 206 -7.79 -17.79 8.83
C LEU A 206 -9.18 -17.34 8.39
N LYS A 207 -9.64 -16.16 8.81
CA LYS A 207 -10.94 -15.60 8.41
C LYS A 207 -11.04 -15.50 6.89
N LYS A 208 -9.99 -15.00 6.24
CA LYS A 208 -9.93 -14.89 4.77
C LYS A 208 -9.98 -16.26 4.11
N ALA A 209 -9.20 -17.23 4.58
CA ALA A 209 -9.16 -18.58 4.02
C ALA A 209 -10.51 -19.31 4.18
N LEU A 210 -11.14 -19.23 5.34
CA LEU A 210 -12.45 -19.82 5.60
C LEU A 210 -13.54 -19.20 4.70
N ASN A 211 -13.55 -17.87 4.57
CA ASN A 211 -14.50 -17.15 3.70
C ASN A 211 -14.33 -17.46 2.21
N GLN A 212 -13.17 -17.96 1.78
CA GLN A 212 -12.99 -18.43 0.40
C GLN A 212 -13.59 -19.83 0.17
N LYS A 213 -13.84 -20.60 1.24
CA LYS A 213 -14.32 -21.98 1.15
C LYS A 213 -15.80 -22.13 1.46
N ILE A 214 -16.33 -21.32 2.37
CA ILE A 214 -17.75 -21.31 2.74
C ILE A 214 -18.58 -20.71 1.59
N VAL A 215 -19.75 -21.28 1.33
CA VAL A 215 -20.62 -20.87 0.22
C VAL A 215 -21.88 -20.16 0.72
N GLN A 216 -22.47 -20.61 1.83
CA GLN A 216 -23.80 -20.17 2.28
C GLN A 216 -23.80 -18.87 3.09
N GLY A 217 -22.62 -18.39 3.50
CA GLY A 217 -22.48 -17.18 4.31
C GLY A 217 -21.03 -16.80 4.52
N TRP A 218 -20.71 -16.20 5.67
CA TRP A 218 -19.34 -15.79 5.99
C TRP A 218 -19.01 -15.88 7.47
N VAL A 219 -17.73 -16.08 7.73
CA VAL A 219 -17.09 -15.91 9.03
C VAL A 219 -17.00 -14.43 9.38
N LYS A 220 -17.66 -14.05 10.47
CA LYS A 220 -17.60 -12.70 11.07
C LYS A 220 -16.27 -12.48 11.76
N ASP A 221 -15.82 -13.42 12.59
CA ASP A 221 -14.57 -13.31 13.32
C ASP A 221 -14.00 -14.69 13.70
N VAL A 222 -12.71 -14.73 14.01
CA VAL A 222 -12.00 -15.94 14.47
C VAL A 222 -11.31 -15.61 15.79
N TYR A 223 -11.58 -16.41 16.81
CA TYR A 223 -11.01 -16.26 18.14
C TYR A 223 -10.10 -17.44 18.46
N ILE A 224 -9.03 -17.15 19.21
CA ILE A 224 -8.11 -18.17 19.72
C ILE A 224 -8.45 -18.36 21.20
N LYS A 225 -9.02 -19.52 21.55
CA LYS A 225 -9.40 -19.83 22.93
C LYS A 225 -8.20 -20.19 23.78
N PHE A 226 -7.32 -21.05 23.27
CA PHE A 226 -6.01 -21.29 23.86
C PHE A 226 -4.93 -21.49 22.82
N PHE A 227 -3.71 -21.20 23.24
CA PHE A 227 -2.47 -21.41 22.50
C PHE A 227 -1.44 -22.01 23.46
N ILE A 228 -1.05 -23.27 23.21
CA ILE A 228 0.01 -23.94 23.96
C ILE A 228 1.11 -24.31 22.97
N THR A 229 2.35 -24.01 23.34
CA THR A 229 3.53 -24.34 22.54
C THR A 229 4.43 -25.26 23.34
N LYS A 230 4.95 -26.28 22.67
CA LYS A 230 6.02 -27.12 23.20
C LYS A 230 7.30 -26.71 22.47
N PRO A 231 8.14 -25.84 23.08
CA PRO A 231 9.44 -25.49 22.53
C PRO A 231 10.36 -26.72 22.47
#